data_AF-A0A937YZE8-F1
#
_entry.id   AF-A0A937YZE8-F1
#
_cell.length_a   1.000
_cell.length_b   1.000
_cell.length_c   1.000
_cell.angle_alpha   90.00
_cell.angle_beta   90.00
_cell.angle_gamma   90.00
#
_symmetry.space_group_name_H-M   'P 1'
#
loop_
_entity.id
_entity.type
_entity.pdbx_description
1 polymer ?
#
loop_
_entity_poly.entity_id
_entity_poly.type
_entity_poly.pdbx_seq_one_letter_code
_entity_poly.pdbx_strand_id
1 'polypeptide(L)'
;AGQQRGPVQLSFARSVDPVLSMDMSITRMAVAKPDKVLDSSEAYRKWEDEQPEEELRTMGRKSLIPYGLYLAKGFISAFLAEQTGFSDDDLALFWEALLKMYELDRSASKGLMSVREPIFVYRHVGTDTNSEQRAQQAKLGCAPAHKLFDLVEVTKREGVSAPRSFCDYTVTFHQSRVPAGVQVGFVVTGPDGGAQVLWDSVPEGICVV
;
A
#
# COMPACT_ATOMS: atom_id res chain seq x y z
N ALA A 1 30.09 -12.34 4.58
CA ALA A 1 28.69 -11.86 4.60
C ALA A 1 27.94 -12.58 3.48
N GLY A 2 26.84 -13.29 3.81
CA GLY A 2 26.06 -14.11 2.87
C GLY A 2 24.74 -13.45 2.47
N GLN A 3 23.99 -14.08 1.58
CA GLN A 3 22.66 -13.64 1.19
C GLN A 3 21.61 -14.14 2.19
N GLN A 4 20.87 -13.23 2.83
CA GLN A 4 19.64 -13.57 3.55
C GLN A 4 18.42 -13.26 2.68
N ARG A 5 17.39 -14.10 2.77
CA ARG A 5 16.06 -13.86 2.20
C ARG A 5 15.08 -13.79 3.36
N GLY A 6 14.42 -12.66 3.50
CA GLY A 6 13.39 -12.48 4.53
C GLY A 6 12.10 -13.25 4.19
N PRO A 7 11.24 -13.50 5.20
CA PRO A 7 10.00 -14.24 5.02
C PRO A 7 8.92 -13.48 4.25
N VAL A 8 8.91 -12.15 4.35
CA VAL A 8 7.93 -11.27 3.71
C VAL A 8 8.41 -10.90 2.31
N GLN A 9 7.58 -11.21 1.31
CA GLN A 9 7.81 -10.88 -0.10
C GLN A 9 6.60 -10.13 -0.63
N LEU A 10 6.81 -8.94 -1.18
CA LEU A 10 5.75 -8.11 -1.74
C LEU A 10 5.94 -8.02 -3.26
N SER A 11 4.85 -8.18 -4.01
CA SER A 11 4.85 -7.92 -5.45
C SER A 11 4.56 -6.46 -5.75
N PHE A 12 4.86 -6.01 -6.98
CA PHE A 12 4.46 -4.69 -7.43
C PHE A 12 2.95 -4.48 -7.29
N ALA A 13 2.58 -3.37 -6.65
CA ALA A 13 1.20 -2.95 -6.57
C ALA A 13 0.74 -2.47 -7.96
N ARG A 14 -0.43 -2.94 -8.40
CA ARG A 14 -1.02 -2.54 -9.69
C ARG A 14 -2.32 -1.82 -9.45
N SER A 15 -2.61 -0.80 -10.25
CA SER A 15 -3.89 -0.13 -10.19
C SER A 15 -5.01 -1.07 -10.68
N VAL A 16 -6.17 -0.99 -10.04
CA VAL A 16 -7.36 -1.76 -10.42
C VAL A 16 -7.86 -1.32 -11.79
N ASP A 17 -7.90 -0.01 -12.00
CA ASP A 17 -8.23 0.62 -13.27
C ASP A 17 -7.00 1.35 -13.87
N PRO A 18 -6.98 1.61 -15.18
CA PRO A 18 -5.96 2.46 -15.79
C PRO A 18 -5.92 3.84 -15.13
N VAL A 19 -4.74 4.26 -14.69
CA VAL A 19 -4.51 5.59 -14.11
C VAL A 19 -3.93 6.53 -15.16
N LEU A 20 -4.41 7.77 -15.18
CA LEU A 20 -3.88 8.83 -16.02
C LEU A 20 -3.13 9.85 -15.16
N SER A 21 -1.85 10.07 -15.47
CA SER A 21 -1.06 11.15 -14.89
C SER A 21 -1.45 12.49 -15.51
N MET A 22 -1.70 13.49 -14.67
CA MET A 22 -1.94 14.88 -15.09
C MET A 22 -0.78 15.75 -14.64
N ASP A 23 -0.36 16.68 -15.49
CA ASP A 23 0.69 17.64 -15.15
C ASP A 23 0.08 18.98 -14.77
N MET A 24 0.36 19.44 -13.55
CA MET A 24 0.08 20.80 -13.12
C MET A 24 1.33 21.66 -13.32
N SER A 25 1.20 22.75 -14.07
CA SER A 25 2.24 23.76 -14.11
C SER A 25 2.24 24.55 -12.80
N ILE A 26 3.44 24.74 -12.23
CA ILE A 26 3.65 25.50 -11.01
C ILE A 26 4.73 26.55 -11.25
N THR A 27 4.70 27.65 -10.51
CA THR A 27 5.69 28.74 -10.62
C THR A 27 6.48 28.87 -9.33
N ARG A 28 7.79 29.02 -9.44
CA ARG A 28 8.67 29.35 -8.32
C ARG A 28 9.14 30.80 -8.48
N MET A 29 8.95 31.59 -7.41
CA MET A 29 9.33 33.02 -7.38
C MET A 29 10.81 33.26 -7.11
N ALA A 30 11.44 32.43 -6.26
CA ALA A 30 12.86 32.58 -5.94
C ALA A 30 13.75 31.76 -6.89
N VAL A 31 14.85 32.32 -7.37
CA VAL A 31 15.77 31.64 -8.32
C VAL A 31 16.95 31.01 -7.59
N ALA A 32 17.17 29.71 -7.78
CA ALA A 32 18.22 28.99 -7.04
C ALA A 32 19.68 29.35 -7.44
N LYS A 33 19.88 30.15 -8.49
CA LYS A 33 21.20 30.58 -8.96
C LYS A 33 21.19 32.05 -9.37
N PRO A 34 21.94 32.91 -8.69
CA PRO A 34 22.75 33.88 -9.40
C PRO A 34 23.90 33.13 -10.08
N ASP A 35 24.29 33.50 -11.31
CA ASP A 35 25.49 32.95 -11.97
C ASP A 35 26.80 33.30 -11.23
N LYS A 36 26.71 34.03 -10.11
CA LYS A 36 27.78 34.41 -9.20
C LYS A 36 27.47 33.89 -7.79
N VAL A 37 28.50 33.41 -7.09
CA VAL A 37 28.40 33.20 -5.64
C VAL A 37 28.23 34.59 -5.01
N LEU A 38 27.08 34.81 -4.37
CA LEU A 38 26.80 36.05 -3.65
C LEU A 38 27.05 35.82 -2.16
N ASP A 39 27.91 36.65 -1.58
CA ASP A 39 28.47 36.42 -0.25
C ASP A 39 27.51 36.80 0.90
N SER A 40 26.37 37.43 0.61
CA SER A 40 25.39 37.87 1.61
C SER A 40 23.95 37.94 1.10
N SER A 41 22.97 37.88 2.01
CA SER A 41 21.54 38.00 1.68
C SER A 41 21.16 39.38 1.11
N GLU A 42 21.88 40.44 1.49
CA GLU A 42 21.70 41.79 0.93
C GLU A 42 22.20 41.88 -0.52
N ALA A 43 23.31 41.21 -0.84
CA ALA A 43 23.80 41.12 -2.21
C ALA A 43 22.83 40.34 -3.11
N TYR A 44 22.17 39.32 -2.56
CA TYR A 44 21.13 38.57 -3.26
C TYR A 44 19.90 39.43 -3.57
N ARG A 45 19.40 40.22 -2.61
CA ARG A 45 18.27 41.14 -2.84
C ARG A 45 18.55 42.19 -3.92
N LYS A 46 19.73 42.81 -3.88
CA LYS A 46 20.13 43.79 -4.91
C LYS A 46 20.23 43.16 -6.29
N TRP A 47 20.79 41.95 -6.37
CA TRP A 47 20.86 41.22 -7.63
C TRP A 47 19.47 40.85 -8.16
N GLU A 48 18.55 40.43 -7.27
CA GLU A 48 17.16 40.09 -7.60
C GLU A 48 16.38 41.30 -8.11
N ASP A 49 16.51 42.48 -7.48
CA ASP A 49 15.89 43.73 -7.91
C ASP A 49 16.39 44.23 -9.29
N GLU A 50 17.60 43.82 -9.68
CA GLU A 50 18.21 44.18 -10.98
C GLU A 50 17.79 43.24 -12.13
N GLN A 51 17.21 42.07 -11.84
CA GLN A 51 16.75 41.13 -12.88
C GLN A 51 15.32 41.47 -13.35
N PRO A 52 14.99 41.25 -14.63
CA PRO A 52 13.62 41.35 -15.09
C PRO A 52 12.72 40.28 -14.43
N GLU A 53 11.50 40.68 -14.09
CA GLU A 53 10.55 39.84 -13.32
C GLU A 53 10.24 38.49 -14.02
N GLU A 54 10.30 38.43 -15.35
CA GLU A 54 10.10 37.20 -16.12
C GLU A 54 11.25 36.19 -15.93
N GLU A 55 12.49 36.64 -15.73
CA GLU A 55 13.64 35.77 -15.51
C GLU A 55 13.70 35.24 -14.08
N LEU A 56 13.04 35.93 -13.14
CA LEU A 56 12.90 35.47 -11.74
C LEU A 56 11.89 34.32 -11.60
N ARG A 57 10.96 34.18 -12.54
CA ARG A 57 9.88 33.18 -12.46
C ARG A 57 10.27 31.91 -13.21
N THR A 58 10.66 30.87 -12.46
CA THR A 58 10.88 29.54 -13.06
C THR A 58 9.57 28.73 -13.09
N MET A 59 9.20 28.20 -14.25
CA MET A 59 8.08 27.25 -14.38
C MET A 59 8.55 25.82 -14.07
N GLY A 60 7.85 25.17 -13.14
CA GLY A 60 7.96 23.74 -12.85
C GLY A 60 6.74 22.97 -13.34
N ARG A 61 6.85 21.63 -13.31
CA ARG A 61 5.76 20.70 -13.57
C ARG A 61 5.62 19.75 -12.41
N LYS A 62 4.39 19.51 -11.99
CA LYS A 62 4.06 18.54 -10.95
C LYS A 62 3.06 17.53 -11.52
N SER A 63 3.54 16.32 -11.78
CA SER A 63 2.69 15.22 -12.17
C SER A 63 1.91 14.71 -10.96
N LEU A 64 0.62 14.46 -11.14
CA LEU A 64 -0.25 13.90 -10.12
C LEU A 64 -1.22 12.90 -10.73
N ILE A 65 -1.62 11.92 -9.93
CA ILE A 65 -2.70 11.00 -10.26
C ILE A 65 -3.91 11.45 -9.45
N PRO A 66 -5.02 11.85 -10.11
CA PRO A 66 -6.13 12.43 -9.37
C PRO A 66 -6.86 11.41 -8.49
N TYR A 67 -6.91 10.14 -8.90
CA TYR A 67 -7.26 9.02 -8.03
C TYR A 67 -6.73 7.71 -8.62
N GLY A 68 -6.29 6.80 -7.77
CA GLY A 68 -5.89 5.45 -8.16
C GLY A 68 -6.03 4.50 -6.99
N LEU A 69 -6.74 3.39 -7.18
CA LEU A 69 -6.80 2.29 -6.21
C LEU A 69 -5.77 1.24 -6.63
N TYR A 70 -4.80 0.98 -5.77
CA TYR A 70 -3.71 0.03 -6.03
C TYR A 70 -3.86 -1.21 -5.15
N LEU A 71 -3.70 -2.37 -5.76
CA LEU A 71 -3.71 -3.66 -5.08
C LEU A 71 -2.29 -4.22 -5.04
N ALA A 72 -1.75 -4.32 -3.83
CA ALA A 72 -0.49 -5.01 -3.55
C ALA A 72 -0.79 -6.45 -3.14
N LYS A 73 0.05 -7.39 -3.58
CA LYS A 73 -0.03 -8.80 -3.18
C LYS A 73 1.22 -9.15 -2.38
N GLY A 74 1.04 -9.83 -1.26
CA GLY A 74 2.11 -10.20 -0.34
C GLY A 74 2.11 -11.69 -0.05
N PHE A 75 3.29 -12.21 0.29
CA PHE A 75 3.53 -13.60 0.63
C PHE A 75 4.42 -13.65 1.87
N ILE A 76 4.05 -14.47 2.85
CA ILE A 76 4.83 -14.69 4.07
C ILE A 76 5.17 -16.17 4.14
N SER A 77 6.44 -16.51 3.99
CA SER A 77 6.91 -17.90 4.04
C SER A 77 7.23 -18.32 5.46
N ALA A 78 6.50 -19.30 5.99
CA ALA A 78 6.75 -19.86 7.31
C ALA A 78 8.14 -20.51 7.43
N PHE A 79 8.63 -21.14 6.34
CA PHE A 79 9.95 -21.78 6.32
C PHE A 79 11.08 -20.75 6.45
N LEU A 80 10.99 -19.62 5.74
CA LEU A 80 11.97 -18.54 5.86
C LEU A 80 11.85 -17.85 7.22
N ALA A 81 10.64 -17.74 7.76
CA ALA A 81 10.41 -17.13 9.08
C ALA A 81 11.12 -17.92 10.18
N GLU A 82 11.03 -19.25 10.15
CA GLU A 82 11.73 -20.14 11.09
C GLU A 82 13.26 -20.02 10.98
N GLN A 83 13.78 -19.83 9.77
CA GLN A 83 15.23 -19.63 9.57
C GLN A 83 15.73 -18.26 10.03
N THR A 84 14.91 -17.22 9.89
CA THR A 84 15.29 -15.84 10.24
C THR A 84 14.91 -15.44 11.66
N GLY A 85 14.13 -16.27 12.37
CA GLY A 85 13.61 -15.97 13.70
C GLY A 85 12.46 -14.94 13.69
N PHE A 86 11.73 -14.83 12.58
CA PHE A 86 10.58 -13.92 12.47
C PHE A 86 9.42 -14.46 13.30
N SER A 87 8.99 -13.66 14.27
CA SER A 87 8.01 -14.03 15.28
C SER A 87 6.60 -13.51 14.99
N ASP A 88 5.62 -13.97 15.77
CA ASP A 88 4.26 -13.44 15.70
C ASP A 88 4.17 -11.97 16.14
N ASP A 89 5.06 -11.52 17.03
CA ASP A 89 5.17 -10.12 17.43
C ASP A 89 5.67 -9.24 16.27
N ASP A 90 6.64 -9.74 15.50
CA ASP A 90 7.11 -9.06 14.28
C ASP A 90 6.01 -9.00 13.22
N LEU A 91 5.17 -10.04 13.14
CA LEU A 91 4.02 -10.08 12.25
C LEU A 91 2.94 -9.07 12.65
N ALA A 92 2.65 -8.94 13.96
CA ALA A 92 1.74 -7.93 14.48
C ALA A 92 2.25 -6.51 14.17
N LEU A 93 3.54 -6.25 14.38
CA LEU A 93 4.17 -4.97 14.04
C LEU A 93 4.15 -4.71 12.53
N PHE A 94 4.33 -5.74 11.72
CA PHE A 94 4.23 -5.63 10.26
C PHE A 94 2.84 -5.18 9.81
N TRP A 95 1.77 -5.71 10.41
CA TRP A 95 0.41 -5.27 10.11
C TRP A 95 0.16 -3.82 10.50
N GLU A 96 0.64 -3.40 11.67
CA GLU A 96 0.54 -2.01 12.11
C GLU A 96 1.31 -1.07 11.18
N ALA A 97 2.53 -1.44 10.79
CA ALA A 97 3.34 -0.68 9.86
C ALA A 97 2.67 -0.55 8.48
N LEU A 98 2.02 -1.60 7.99
CA LEU A 98 1.26 -1.55 6.74
C LEU A 98 0.06 -0.60 6.84
N LEU A 99 -0.77 -0.71 7.88
CA LEU A 99 -1.92 0.18 8.05
C LEU A 99 -1.49 1.65 8.16
N LYS A 100 -0.39 1.92 8.86
CA LYS A 100 0.14 3.29 9.09
C LYS A 100 1.14 3.77 8.03
N MET A 101 1.38 2.98 6.97
CA MET A 101 2.47 3.19 6.02
C MET A 101 2.53 4.60 5.42
N TYR A 102 1.37 5.23 5.20
CA TYR A 102 1.29 6.58 4.60
C TYR A 102 0.92 7.70 5.58
N GLU A 103 0.64 7.38 6.84
CA GLU A 103 0.20 8.40 7.81
C GLU A 103 1.34 9.35 8.20
N LEU A 104 2.56 8.82 8.29
CA LEU A 104 3.76 9.61 8.60
C LEU A 104 4.57 10.01 7.36
N ASP A 105 4.12 9.64 6.16
CA ASP A 105 4.84 9.85 4.90
C ASP A 105 4.13 10.87 4.00
N ARG A 106 3.85 12.05 4.56
CA ARG A 106 3.19 13.15 3.86
C ARG A 106 4.24 14.04 3.19
N SER A 107 4.06 14.30 1.90
CA SER A 107 4.92 15.21 1.15
C SER A 107 4.15 15.94 0.05
N ALA A 108 4.75 17.01 -0.46
CA ALA A 108 4.17 17.75 -1.57
C ALA A 108 3.96 16.85 -2.81
N SER A 109 4.80 15.85 -3.06
CA SER A 109 4.66 14.97 -4.24
C SER A 109 3.65 13.84 -4.05
N LYS A 110 3.46 13.34 -2.82
CA LYS A 110 2.59 12.18 -2.54
C LYS A 110 1.12 12.56 -2.31
N GLY A 111 0.84 13.78 -1.86
CA GLY A 111 -0.53 14.21 -1.59
C GLY A 111 -1.19 13.38 -0.47
N LEU A 112 -2.42 12.90 -0.72
CA LEU A 112 -3.16 12.04 0.21
C LEU A 112 -3.10 10.59 -0.27
N MET A 113 -2.20 9.82 0.33
CA MET A 113 -2.16 8.35 0.20
C MET A 113 -2.64 7.74 1.51
N SER A 114 -3.45 6.71 1.43
CA SER A 114 -3.90 5.96 2.60
C SER A 114 -4.08 4.49 2.24
N VAL A 115 -3.79 3.60 3.20
CA VAL A 115 -4.14 2.19 3.07
C VAL A 115 -5.64 2.05 3.29
N ARG A 116 -6.29 1.28 2.42
CA ARG A 116 -7.73 1.01 2.53
C ARG A 116 -7.92 -0.28 3.30
N GLU A 117 -8.71 -0.17 4.36
CA GLU A 117 -9.07 -1.29 5.22
C GLU A 117 -10.27 -2.06 4.64
N PRO A 118 -10.36 -3.37 4.92
CA PRO A 118 -9.35 -4.19 5.59
C PRO A 118 -8.24 -4.69 4.65
N ILE A 119 -7.11 -5.11 5.21
CA ILE A 119 -6.13 -5.94 4.49
C ILE A 119 -6.57 -7.40 4.60
N PHE A 120 -6.73 -8.06 3.46
CA PHE A 120 -7.12 -9.47 3.38
C PHE A 120 -5.92 -10.36 3.66
N VAL A 121 -6.06 -11.25 4.64
CA VAL A 121 -5.03 -12.20 5.07
C VAL A 121 -5.55 -13.63 4.88
N TYR A 122 -4.71 -14.47 4.30
CA TYR A 122 -4.99 -15.89 4.11
C TYR A 122 -3.96 -16.70 4.89
N ARG A 123 -4.41 -17.36 5.96
CA ARG A 123 -3.57 -18.23 6.79
C ARG A 123 -3.79 -19.68 6.37
N HIS A 124 -2.72 -20.36 5.98
CA HIS A 124 -2.77 -21.80 5.76
C HIS A 124 -2.76 -22.52 7.11
N VAL A 125 -3.76 -23.37 7.37
CA VAL A 125 -3.93 -24.10 8.63
C VAL A 125 -3.84 -25.62 8.46
N GLY A 126 -3.83 -26.12 7.23
CA GLY A 126 -3.79 -27.55 6.93
C GLY A 126 -5.15 -28.24 7.05
N THR A 127 -5.26 -29.43 6.44
CA THR A 127 -6.49 -30.25 6.43
C THR A 127 -6.30 -31.62 7.06
N ASP A 128 -5.06 -32.01 7.36
CA ASP A 128 -4.73 -33.35 7.84
C ASP A 128 -5.33 -33.66 9.22
N THR A 129 -5.65 -34.92 9.52
CA THR A 129 -6.14 -35.35 10.83
C THR A 129 -5.02 -35.41 11.86
N ASN A 130 -3.79 -35.72 11.45
CA ASN A 130 -2.63 -35.74 12.32
C ASN A 130 -2.09 -34.31 12.52
N SER A 131 -1.87 -33.91 13.77
CA SER A 131 -1.40 -32.57 14.15
C SER A 131 -0.04 -32.22 13.56
N GLU A 132 0.91 -33.15 13.53
CA GLU A 132 2.26 -32.89 13.01
C GLU A 132 2.25 -32.71 11.49
N GLN A 133 1.53 -33.59 10.78
CA GLN A 133 1.39 -33.51 9.32
C GLN A 133 0.61 -32.26 8.91
N ARG A 134 -0.43 -31.89 9.66
CA ARG A 134 -1.17 -30.64 9.45
C ARG A 134 -0.27 -29.41 9.56
N ALA A 135 0.57 -29.34 10.59
CA ALA A 135 1.49 -28.22 10.77
C ALA A 135 2.51 -28.12 9.63
N GLN A 136 3.05 -29.25 9.17
CA GLN A 136 3.96 -29.28 8.01
C GLN A 136 3.25 -28.89 6.71
N GLN A 137 2.02 -29.38 6.49
CA GLN A 137 1.21 -29.01 5.34
C GLN A 137 0.89 -27.50 5.33
N ALA A 138 0.58 -26.94 6.49
CA ALA A 138 0.35 -25.49 6.65
C ALA A 138 1.60 -24.68 6.29
N LYS A 139 2.80 -25.12 6.70
CA LYS A 139 4.08 -24.46 6.36
C LYS A 139 4.37 -24.45 4.86
N LEU A 140 3.97 -25.50 4.14
CA LEU A 140 4.16 -25.62 2.68
C LEU A 140 3.10 -24.87 1.87
N GLY A 141 1.94 -24.59 2.47
CA GLY A 141 0.79 -23.95 1.84
C GLY A 141 -0.24 -24.97 1.36
N CYS A 142 -1.51 -24.70 1.68
CA CYS A 142 -2.63 -25.60 1.36
C CYS A 142 -3.34 -25.26 0.04
N ALA A 143 -3.18 -24.04 -0.46
CA ALA A 143 -3.85 -23.55 -1.64
C ALA A 143 -2.91 -22.67 -2.49
N PRO A 144 -3.03 -22.70 -3.83
CA PRO A 144 -2.28 -21.80 -4.69
C PRO A 144 -2.64 -20.33 -4.43
N ALA A 145 -1.63 -19.47 -4.35
CA ALA A 145 -1.83 -18.05 -4.03
C ALA A 145 -2.72 -17.29 -5.03
N HIS A 146 -2.66 -17.62 -6.33
CA HIS A 146 -3.52 -16.97 -7.34
C HIS A 146 -5.01 -17.18 -7.02
N LYS A 147 -5.41 -18.40 -6.63
CA LYS A 147 -6.80 -18.70 -6.25
C LYS A 147 -7.25 -17.91 -5.04
N LEU A 148 -6.35 -17.69 -4.08
CA LEU A 148 -6.64 -16.90 -2.88
C LEU A 148 -6.80 -15.42 -3.22
N PHE A 149 -5.97 -14.87 -4.10
CA PHE A 149 -6.12 -13.48 -4.53
C PHE A 149 -7.37 -13.26 -5.39
N ASP A 150 -7.82 -14.27 -6.14
CA ASP A 150 -9.06 -14.22 -6.92
C ASP A 150 -10.34 -14.29 -6.05
N LEU A 151 -10.21 -14.54 -4.74
CA LEU A 151 -11.33 -14.46 -3.80
C LEU A 151 -11.79 -13.01 -3.55
N VAL A 152 -10.93 -12.03 -3.83
CA VAL A 152 -11.23 -10.62 -3.67
C VAL A 152 -11.34 -9.98 -5.03
N GLU A 153 -12.52 -9.45 -5.31
CA GLU A 153 -12.84 -8.78 -6.55
C GLU A 153 -13.18 -7.33 -6.25
N VAL A 154 -12.50 -6.41 -6.92
CA VAL A 154 -12.74 -4.97 -6.79
C VAL A 154 -13.25 -4.47 -8.12
N THR A 155 -14.49 -3.97 -8.14
CA THR A 155 -15.15 -3.46 -9.34
C THR A 155 -15.62 -2.03 -9.12
N LYS A 156 -15.67 -1.24 -10.20
CA LYS A 156 -16.31 0.08 -10.17
C LYS A 156 -17.81 -0.08 -9.99
N ARG A 157 -18.43 0.82 -9.24
CA ARG A 157 -19.89 0.91 -9.12
C ARG A 157 -20.51 1.29 -10.45
N GLU A 158 -21.75 0.87 -10.62
CA GLU A 158 -22.54 1.20 -11.81
C GLU A 158 -22.67 2.72 -11.97
N GLY A 159 -22.49 3.21 -13.21
CA GLY A 159 -22.53 4.64 -13.53
C GLY A 159 -21.21 5.40 -13.30
N VAL A 160 -20.19 4.79 -12.69
CA VAL A 160 -18.88 5.43 -12.52
C VAL A 160 -17.98 5.18 -13.73
N SER A 161 -17.72 6.24 -14.50
CA SER A 161 -16.76 6.20 -15.62
C SER A 161 -15.32 6.43 -15.16
N ALA A 162 -15.10 7.45 -14.32
CA ALA A 162 -13.79 7.84 -13.81
C ALA A 162 -13.84 7.93 -12.26
N PRO A 163 -13.29 6.94 -11.55
CA PRO A 163 -13.34 6.92 -10.09
C PRO A 163 -12.52 8.07 -9.48
N ARG A 164 -13.06 8.69 -8.43
CA ARG A 164 -12.45 9.79 -7.67
C ARG A 164 -12.38 9.52 -6.17
N SER A 165 -13.06 8.49 -5.69
CA SER A 165 -13.11 8.08 -4.29
C SER A 165 -13.06 6.57 -4.16
N PHE A 166 -12.72 6.09 -2.95
CA PHE A 166 -12.85 4.66 -2.63
C PHE A 166 -14.31 4.21 -2.66
N CYS A 167 -15.24 5.11 -2.33
CA CYS A 167 -16.67 4.85 -2.39
C CYS A 167 -17.20 4.59 -3.80
N ASP A 168 -16.41 4.83 -4.84
CA ASP A 168 -16.78 4.53 -6.22
C ASP A 168 -16.52 3.05 -6.59
N TYR A 169 -15.93 2.28 -5.68
CA TYR A 169 -15.67 0.87 -5.83
C TYR A 169 -16.57 0.03 -4.93
N THR A 170 -16.76 -1.21 -5.35
CA THR A 170 -17.35 -2.28 -4.57
C THR A 170 -16.30 -3.37 -4.39
N VAL A 171 -16.00 -3.71 -3.14
CA VAL A 171 -15.10 -4.81 -2.81
C VAL A 171 -15.97 -6.02 -2.48
N THR A 172 -15.81 -7.07 -3.28
CA THR A 172 -16.54 -8.33 -3.15
C THR A 172 -15.59 -9.42 -2.68
N PHE A 173 -16.00 -10.15 -1.65
CA PHE A 173 -15.27 -11.29 -1.11
C PHE A 173 -16.08 -12.58 -1.32
N HIS A 174 -15.51 -13.51 -2.06
CA HIS A 174 -16.14 -14.80 -2.41
C HIS A 174 -15.87 -15.84 -1.31
N GLN A 175 -16.58 -15.74 -0.18
CA GLN A 175 -16.41 -16.63 0.98
C GLN A 175 -16.71 -18.09 0.63
N SER A 176 -17.68 -18.33 -0.26
CA SER A 176 -18.05 -19.67 -0.72
C SER A 176 -16.94 -20.42 -1.46
N ARG A 177 -15.91 -19.71 -1.96
CA ARG A 177 -14.81 -20.27 -2.76
C ARG A 177 -13.53 -20.51 -1.95
N VAL A 178 -13.55 -20.24 -0.65
CA VAL A 178 -12.39 -20.43 0.23
C VAL A 178 -11.99 -21.92 0.24
N PRO A 179 -10.75 -22.27 -0.17
CA PRO A 179 -10.29 -23.65 -0.14
C PRO A 179 -10.19 -24.21 1.27
N ALA A 180 -10.39 -25.53 1.41
CA ALA A 180 -10.16 -26.21 2.67
C ALA A 180 -8.71 -26.04 3.16
N GLY A 181 -8.54 -25.87 4.47
CA GLY A 181 -7.22 -25.67 5.09
C GLY A 181 -6.69 -24.24 4.97
N VAL A 182 -7.54 -23.28 4.62
CA VAL A 182 -7.23 -21.85 4.66
C VAL A 182 -8.21 -21.14 5.59
N GLN A 183 -7.67 -20.39 6.53
CA GLN A 183 -8.41 -19.48 7.40
C GLN A 183 -8.27 -18.06 6.87
N VAL A 184 -9.37 -17.30 6.88
CA VAL A 184 -9.40 -15.94 6.33
C VAL A 184 -9.39 -14.93 7.47
N GLY A 185 -8.50 -13.96 7.38
CA GLY A 185 -8.37 -12.87 8.33
C GLY A 185 -8.55 -11.53 7.65
N PHE A 186 -9.06 -10.56 8.39
CA PHE A 186 -9.20 -9.17 7.96
C PHE A 186 -8.46 -8.29 8.94
N VAL A 187 -7.37 -7.66 8.49
CA VAL A 187 -6.62 -6.72 9.31
C VAL A 187 -7.30 -5.36 9.23
N VAL A 188 -7.69 -4.84 10.39
CA VAL A 188 -8.33 -3.53 10.57
C VAL A 188 -7.61 -2.75 11.65
N THR A 189 -7.82 -1.44 11.67
CA THR A 189 -7.41 -0.59 12.78
C THR A 189 -8.38 -0.82 13.94
N GLY A 190 -7.87 -1.37 15.05
CA GLY A 190 -8.63 -1.57 16.28
C GLY A 190 -8.98 -0.26 16.99
N PRO A 191 -9.84 -0.30 18.02
CA PRO A 191 -10.27 0.88 18.77
C PRO A 191 -9.11 1.65 19.43
N ASP A 192 -8.03 0.95 19.77
CA ASP A 192 -6.82 1.52 20.37
C ASP A 192 -5.85 2.11 19.32
N GLY A 193 -6.20 2.07 18.03
CA GLY A 193 -5.34 2.52 16.93
C GLY A 193 -4.20 1.57 16.54
N GLY A 194 -4.17 0.36 17.13
CA GLY A 194 -3.28 -0.73 16.74
C GLY A 194 -3.89 -1.62 15.64
N ALA A 195 -3.08 -2.46 15.02
CA ALA A 195 -3.58 -3.45 14.06
C ALA A 195 -4.28 -4.61 14.78
N GLN A 196 -5.48 -4.97 14.32
CA GLN A 196 -6.23 -6.12 14.81
C GLN A 196 -6.59 -7.04 13.65
N VAL A 197 -6.38 -8.35 13.81
CA VAL A 197 -6.81 -9.35 12.82
C VAL A 197 -8.15 -9.94 13.26
N LEU A 198 -9.18 -9.74 12.45
CA LEU A 198 -10.49 -10.38 12.60
C LEU A 198 -10.49 -11.68 11.80
N TRP A 199 -10.37 -12.81 12.48
CA TRP A 199 -10.43 -14.13 11.84
C TRP A 199 -11.88 -14.55 11.62
N ASP A 200 -12.20 -15.02 10.41
CA ASP A 200 -13.48 -15.59 10.01
C ASP A 200 -14.71 -14.65 10.21
N SER A 201 -14.45 -13.37 10.46
CA SER A 201 -15.47 -12.33 10.66
C SER A 201 -15.23 -11.20 9.67
N VAL A 202 -16.13 -11.07 8.69
CA VAL A 202 -16.01 -10.07 7.64
C VAL A 202 -16.41 -8.70 8.19
N PRO A 203 -15.55 -7.67 8.08
CA PRO A 203 -15.88 -6.32 8.55
C PRO A 203 -16.91 -5.63 7.64
N GLU A 204 -17.53 -4.59 8.17
CA GLU A 204 -18.54 -3.81 7.45
C GLU A 204 -17.98 -3.18 6.16
N GLY A 205 -18.83 -3.06 5.13
CA GLY A 205 -18.47 -2.43 3.86
C GLY A 205 -17.88 -3.37 2.80
N ILE A 206 -17.67 -4.66 3.12
CA ILE A 206 -17.36 -5.70 2.14
C ILE A 206 -18.65 -6.43 1.74
N CYS A 207 -18.86 -6.58 0.43
CA CYS A 207 -19.91 -7.44 -0.10
C CYS A 207 -19.45 -8.90 -0.04
N VAL A 208 -20.18 -9.77 0.66
CA VAL A 208 -19.85 -11.20 0.77
C VAL A 208 -20.74 -12.00 -0.17
N VAL A 209 -20.14 -12.92 -0.94
CA VAL A 209 -20.81 -13.80 -1.92
C VAL A 209 -20.34 -15.25 -1.77
#